data_AF-A0A268ABD7-F1
#
_entry.id   AF-A0A268ABD7-F1
#
_cell.length_a   1.000
_cell.length_b   1.000
_cell.length_c   1.000
_cell.angle_alpha   90.00
_cell.angle_beta   90.00
_cell.angle_gamma   90.00
#
_symmetry.space_group_name_H-M   'P 1'
#
loop_
_entity.id
_entity.type
_entity.pdbx_description
1 polymer ?
#
loop_
_entity_poly.entity_id
_entity_poly.type
_entity_poly.pdbx_seq_one_letter_code
_entity_poly.pdbx_strand_id
1 'polypeptide(L)' 'MAKSKQETANEVAEKMYDAKDYGYTDLIDKGTALTHEQVTDTYTEGTIDGKIDNVRKDGSLKNGEGREIPREEF' A
#
# COMPACT_ATOMS: atom_id res chain seq x y z
N MET A 1 -25.98 -4.89 -24.37
CA MET A 1 -25.69 -6.32 -24.16
C MET A 1 -24.69 -6.42 -23.02
N ALA A 2 -24.82 -7.40 -22.13
CA ALA A 2 -23.83 -7.62 -21.07
C ALA A 2 -22.55 -8.20 -21.69
N LYS A 3 -21.37 -7.72 -21.25
CA LYS A 3 -20.09 -8.30 -21.65
C LYS A 3 -20.03 -9.79 -21.27
N SER A 4 -19.44 -10.60 -22.13
CA SER A 4 -19.16 -11.98 -21.84
C SER A 4 -18.04 -12.09 -20.79
N LYS A 5 -17.97 -13.22 -20.08
CA LYS A 5 -16.90 -13.47 -19.10
C LYS A 5 -15.51 -13.41 -19.74
N GLN A 6 -15.38 -13.85 -20.99
CA GLN A 6 -14.11 -13.81 -21.72
C GLN A 6 -13.66 -12.38 -22.02
N GLU A 7 -14.59 -11.51 -22.40
CA GLU A 7 -14.30 -10.10 -22.67
C GLU A 7 -13.84 -9.37 -21.41
N THR A 8 -14.49 -9.61 -20.27
CA THR A 8 -14.06 -9.03 -18.98
C THR A 8 -12.70 -9.59 -18.54
N ALA A 9 -12.44 -10.89 -18.75
CA ALA A 9 -11.14 -11.48 -18.42
C ALA A 9 -10.01 -10.86 -19.26
N ASN A 10 -10.25 -10.64 -20.56
CA ASN A 10 -9.29 -9.98 -21.43
C ASN A 10 -9.04 -8.53 -21.00
N GLU A 11 -10.09 -7.78 -20.65
CA GLU A 11 -9.97 -6.40 -20.17
C GLU A 11 -9.12 -6.30 -18.90
N VAL A 12 -9.29 -7.21 -17.95
CA VAL A 12 -8.46 -7.27 -16.73
C VAL A 12 -7.02 -7.64 -17.07
N ALA A 13 -6.80 -8.60 -17.99
CA ALA A 13 -5.46 -9.06 -18.34
C ALA A 13 -4.65 -8.04 -19.16
N GLU A 14 -5.33 -7.21 -19.95
CA GLU A 14 -4.69 -6.23 -20.85
C GLU A 14 -4.59 -4.84 -20.22
N LYS A 15 -5.32 -4.55 -19.13
CA LYS A 15 -5.27 -3.25 -18.45
C LYS A 15 -3.88 -3.01 -17.86
N MET A 16 -3.26 -1.93 -18.31
CA MET A 16 -2.09 -1.34 -17.65
C MET A 16 -2.51 -0.07 -16.90
N TYR A 17 -1.77 0.24 -15.84
CA TYR A 17 -1.95 1.48 -15.08
C TYR A 17 -1.73 2.71 -15.97
N ASP A 18 -2.68 3.65 -15.92
CA ASP A 18 -2.53 5.02 -16.41
C ASP A 18 -2.80 5.99 -15.24
N ALA A 19 -2.01 7.06 -15.10
CA ALA A 19 -2.19 8.05 -14.05
C ALA A 19 -3.58 8.72 -14.08
N LYS A 20 -4.27 8.71 -15.22
CA LYS A 20 -5.64 9.20 -15.35
C LYS A 20 -6.66 8.29 -14.66
N ASP A 21 -6.33 7.01 -14.41
CA ASP A 21 -7.21 5.99 -13.84
C ASP A 21 -7.75 6.37 -12.44
N TYR A 22 -7.02 7.20 -11.67
CA TYR A 22 -7.50 7.75 -10.40
C TYR A 22 -8.81 8.56 -10.52
N GLY A 23 -9.12 9.07 -11.71
CA GLY A 23 -10.33 9.84 -11.99
C GLY A 23 -11.49 9.02 -12.57
N TYR A 24 -11.30 7.74 -12.88
CA TYR A 24 -12.31 6.91 -13.55
C TYR A 24 -13.30 6.29 -12.56
N THR A 25 -14.51 6.00 -13.06
CA THR A 25 -15.60 5.43 -12.25
C THR A 25 -15.70 3.91 -12.36
N ASP A 26 -15.09 3.31 -13.39
CA ASP A 26 -15.09 1.86 -13.62
C ASP A 26 -14.24 1.12 -12.58
N LEU A 27 -14.65 -0.11 -12.28
CA LEU A 27 -14.05 -0.93 -11.23
C LEU A 27 -12.61 -1.35 -11.56
N ILE A 28 -12.32 -1.67 -12.82
CA ILE A 28 -11.01 -2.18 -13.24
C ILE A 28 -9.97 -1.06 -13.15
N ASP A 29 -10.33 0.15 -13.62
CA ASP A 29 -9.48 1.34 -13.54
C ASP A 29 -9.18 1.70 -12.09
N LYS A 30 -10.22 1.73 -11.23
CA LYS A 30 -10.07 2.00 -9.79
C LYS A 30 -9.18 0.98 -9.08
N GLY A 31 -9.37 -0.32 -9.37
CA GLY A 31 -8.57 -1.37 -8.76
C GLY A 31 -7.10 -1.28 -9.16
N THR A 32 -6.85 -0.95 -10.43
CA THR A 32 -5.49 -0.77 -10.97
C THR A 32 -4.81 0.45 -10.34
N ALA A 33 -5.51 1.58 -10.22
CA ALA A 33 -4.99 2.78 -9.58
C ALA A 33 -4.72 2.56 -8.09
N LEU A 34 -5.67 1.96 -7.36
CA LEU A 34 -5.53 1.69 -5.93
C LEU A 34 -4.34 0.78 -5.61
N THR A 35 -4.13 -0.28 -6.40
CA THR A 35 -2.99 -1.18 -6.18
C THR A 35 -1.66 -0.51 -6.55
N HIS A 36 -1.65 0.38 -7.54
CA HIS A 36 -0.47 1.21 -7.85
C HIS A 36 -0.12 2.17 -6.70
N GLU A 37 -1.13 2.81 -6.08
CA GLU A 37 -0.97 3.65 -4.89
C GLU A 37 -0.40 2.84 -3.73
N GLN A 38 -1.00 1.70 -3.37
CA GLN A 38 -0.53 0.83 -2.28
C GLN A 38 0.95 0.41 -2.44
N VAL A 39 1.36 0.07 -3.67
CA VAL A 39 2.77 -0.27 -3.97
C VAL A 39 3.67 0.95 -3.80
N THR A 40 3.23 2.11 -4.27
CA THR A 40 4.00 3.36 -4.20
C THR A 40 4.12 3.85 -2.75
N ASP A 41 3.06 3.75 -1.96
CA ASP A 41 3.06 4.09 -0.54
C ASP A 41 4.04 3.20 0.22
N THR A 42 3.99 1.88 -0.03
CA THR A 42 4.94 0.94 0.59
C THR A 42 6.37 1.24 0.19
N TYR A 43 6.61 1.62 -1.08
CA TYR A 43 7.95 1.98 -1.56
C TYR A 43 8.47 3.30 -0.97
N THR A 44 7.58 4.29 -0.81
CA THR A 44 7.94 5.66 -0.42
C THR A 44 7.98 5.84 1.09
N GLU A 45 6.96 5.35 1.79
CA GLU A 45 6.80 5.47 3.24
C GLU A 45 7.45 4.30 4.00
N GLY A 46 7.72 3.19 3.30
CA GLY A 46 8.23 1.97 3.91
C GLY A 46 7.14 1.14 4.57
N THR A 47 7.54 0.15 5.38
CA THR A 47 6.61 -0.68 6.14
C THR A 47 6.52 -0.19 7.59
N ILE A 48 5.46 -0.59 8.29
CA ILE A 48 5.28 -0.30 9.72
C ILE A 48 6.17 -1.14 10.66
N ASP A 49 7.20 -1.81 10.12
CA ASP A 49 8.10 -2.68 10.89
C ASP A 49 9.23 -1.90 11.59
N GLY A 50 9.05 -0.58 11.73
CA GLY A 50 9.95 0.30 12.48
C GLY A 50 10.10 -0.15 13.94
N LYS A 51 11.29 0.10 14.51
CA LYS A 51 11.56 -0.09 15.94
C LYS A 51 11.65 1.26 16.63
N ILE A 52 11.08 1.36 17.84
CA ILE A 52 11.20 2.55 18.70
C ILE A 52 12.45 2.41 19.56
N ASP A 53 13.30 3.42 19.55
CA ASP A 53 14.46 3.50 20.43
C ASP A 53 14.05 3.57 21.90
N ASN A 54 14.76 2.82 22.73
CA ASN A 54 14.61 2.90 24.18
C ASN A 54 15.49 4.05 24.68
N VAL A 55 14.88 5.14 25.15
CA VAL A 55 15.61 6.31 25.67
C VAL A 55 15.59 6.37 27.21
N ARG A 56 16.60 7.00 27.80
CA ARG A 56 16.62 7.41 29.21
C ARG A 56 15.83 8.71 29.39
N LYS A 57 15.61 9.11 30.64
CA LYS A 57 14.91 10.37 31.00
C LYS A 57 15.58 11.62 30.42
N ASP A 58 16.88 11.57 30.16
CA ASP A 58 17.67 12.67 29.58
C ASP A 58 17.70 12.65 28.04
N GLY A 59 16.99 11.73 27.40
CA GLY A 59 16.94 11.58 25.94
C GLY A 59 18.08 10.76 25.34
N SER A 60 19.05 10.28 26.14
CA SER A 60 20.11 9.40 25.64
C SER A 60 19.60 7.99 25.34
N LEU A 61 20.15 7.34 24.31
CA LEU A 61 19.84 5.93 23.99
C LEU A 61 20.23 5.02 25.16
N LYS A 62 19.27 4.26 25.68
CA LYS A 62 19.45 3.31 26.79
C LYS A 62 20.31 2.12 26.34
N ASN A 63 20.11 1.66 25.11
CA ASN A 63 20.87 0.63 24.38
C ASN A 63 20.72 0.87 22.85
N GLY A 64 21.47 0.14 22.03
CA GLY A 64 21.39 0.20 20.55
C GLY A 64 20.33 -0.72 19.94
N GLU A 65 19.48 -1.34 20.76
CA GLU A 65 18.43 -2.26 20.33
C GLU A 65 17.08 -1.61 20.57
N GLY A 66 16.49 -1.06 19.51
CA GLY A 66 15.12 -0.57 19.51
C GLY A 66 14.13 -1.71 19.77
N ARG A 67 13.00 -1.38 20.39
CA ARG A 67 11.89 -2.32 20.62
C ARG A 67 10.90 -2.26 19.46
N GLU A 68 10.25 -3.38 19.16
CA GLU A 68 9.13 -3.38 18.23
C GLU A 68 7.99 -2.49 18.73
N ILE A 69 7.31 -1.84 17.78
CA ILE A 69 6.11 -1.06 18.08
C ILE A 69 4.98 -2.06 18.35
N PRO A 70 4.35 -2.03 19.55
CA PRO A 70 3.22 -2.91 19.83
C PRO A 70 2.11 -2.67 18.79
N ARG A 71 1.71 -3.72 18.08
CA ARG A 71 0.54 -3.70 17.20
C ARG A 71 -0.63 -4.24 18.01
N GLU A 72 -1.50 -3.35 18.49
CA GLU A 72 -2.81 -3.78 19.00
C GLU A 72 -3.68 -4.10 17.78
N GLU A 73 -4.13 -5.35 17.69
CA GLU A 73 -5.13 -5.75 16.69
C GLU A 73 -6.45 -5.05 17.05
N PHE A 74 -7.03 -4.32 16.10
CA PHE A 74 -8.36 -3.72 16.22
C PHE A 74 -9.45 -4.74 15.95
#